data_AF-A0A653X715-F1
#
_entry.id   AF-A0A653X715-F1
#
_cell.length_a   1.000
_cell.length_b   1.000
_cell.length_c   1.000
_cell.angle_alpha   90.00
_cell.angle_beta   90.00
_cell.angle_gamma   90.00
#
_symmetry.space_group_name_H-M   'P 1'
#
loop_
_entity.id
_entity.type
_entity.pdbx_description
1 polymer ?
#
loop_
_entity_poly.entity_id
_entity_poly.type
_entity_poly.pdbx_seq_one_letter_code
_entity_poly.pdbx_strand_id
1 'polypeptide(L)' 'MQILRLVLREFVGMFIDDEFLALAILVVVAAAAILAFGLQAPMIWAAGALIGGCVAVLATSVIRAGRTR' A
#
# COMPACT_ATOMS: atom_id res chain seq x y z
N MET A 1 20.62 -12.43 23.71
CA MET A 1 20.33 -10.98 23.71
C MET A 1 20.32 -10.35 22.31
N GLN A 2 21.10 -10.83 21.32
CA GLN A 2 21.06 -10.27 19.95
C GLN A 2 19.86 -10.73 19.11
N ILE A 3 19.42 -11.99 19.25
CA ILE A 3 18.30 -12.54 18.47
C ILE A 3 16.99 -11.80 18.79
N LEU A 4 16.70 -11.58 20.07
CA LEU A 4 15.50 -10.84 20.51
C LEU A 4 15.50 -9.40 19.99
N ARG A 5 16.67 -8.75 19.98
CA ARG A 5 16.83 -7.39 19.46
C ARG A 5 16.67 -7.33 17.94
N LEU A 6 17.10 -8.37 17.23
CA LEU A 6 16.91 -8.50 15.78
C LEU A 6 15.43 -8.67 15.43
N VAL A 7 14.74 -9.61 16.09
CA VAL A 7 13.31 -9.86 15.88
C VAL A 7 12.47 -8.63 16.19
N LEU A 8 12.73 -7.94 17.31
CA LEU A 8 12.04 -6.69 17.65
C LEU A 8 12.26 -5.60 16.59
N ARG A 9 13.46 -5.49 16.03
CA ARG A 9 13.77 -4.51 14.98
C ARG A 9 13.09 -4.86 13.65
N GLU A 10 13.06 -6.13 13.28
CA GLU A 10 12.36 -6.62 12.09
C GLU A 10 10.84 -6.41 12.21
N PHE A 11 10.28 -6.68 13.39
CA PHE A 11 8.86 -6.53 13.68
C PHE A 11 8.43 -5.06 13.66
N VAL A 12 9.21 -4.18 14.30
CA VAL A 12 8.96 -2.73 14.26
C VAL A 12 9.14 -2.17 12.85
N GLY A 13 10.11 -2.67 12.08
CA GLY A 13 10.28 -2.33 10.66
C GLY A 13 9.06 -2.68 9.81
N MET A 14 8.50 -3.88 10.01
CA MET A 14 7.29 -4.33 9.32
C MET A 14 6.09 -3.44 9.63
N PHE A 15 5.89 -3.05 10.89
CA PHE A 15 4.80 -2.14 11.28
C PHE A 15 4.93 -0.73 10.67
N ILE A 16 6.15 -0.20 10.57
CA ILE A 16 6.41 1.12 9.97
C ILE A 16 6.20 1.09 8.44
N ASP A 17 6.60 0.01 7.79
CA ASP A 17 6.31 -0.17 6.36
C ASP A 17 4.80 -0.38 6.11
N ASP A 18 4.11 -1.10 6.99
CA ASP A 18 2.66 -1.35 6.90
C ASP A 18 1.81 -0.08 7.13
N GLU A 19 2.24 0.85 7.98
CA GLU A 19 1.61 2.17 8.14
C GLU A 19 1.57 2.94 6.81
N PHE A 20 2.71 2.99 6.12
CA PHE A 20 2.84 3.74 4.88
C PHE A 20 2.05 3.07 3.75
N LEU A 21 2.04 1.73 3.75
CA LEU A 21 1.27 0.91 2.83
C LEU A 21 -0.24 1.10 3.06
N ALA A 22 -0.69 1.13 4.31
CA ALA A 22 -2.08 1.40 4.66
C ALA A 22 -2.53 2.79 4.19
N LEU A 23 -1.71 3.82 4.41
CA LEU A 23 -1.96 5.17 3.87
C LEU A 23 -2.05 5.18 2.34
N ALA A 24 -1.14 4.47 1.67
CA ALA A 24 -1.14 4.39 0.21
C ALA A 24 -2.41 3.69 -0.33
N ILE A 25 -2.87 2.62 0.32
CA ILE A 25 -4.15 1.98 -0.02
C ILE A 25 -5.32 2.93 0.22
N LEU A 26 -5.31 3.68 1.32
CA LEU A 26 -6.34 4.67 1.61
C LEU A 26 -6.46 5.72 0.49
N VAL A 27 -5.33 6.19 -0.03
CA VAL A 27 -5.29 7.11 -1.18
C VAL A 27 -5.84 6.46 -2.45
N VAL A 28 -5.48 5.20 -2.73
CA VAL A 28 -6.01 4.47 -3.90
C VAL A 28 -7.53 4.31 -3.81
N VAL A 29 -8.03 3.92 -2.63
CA VAL A 29 -9.47 3.76 -2.39
C VAL A 29 -10.20 5.10 -2.51
N ALA A 30 -9.62 6.18 -1.96
CA ALA A 30 -10.19 7.52 -2.10
C ALA A 30 -10.25 7.97 -3.57
N ALA A 31 -9.20 7.74 -4.34
CA ALA A 31 -9.17 8.06 -5.78
C ALA A 31 -10.25 7.26 -6.54
N ALA A 32 -10.39 5.96 -6.27
CA ALA A 32 -11.42 5.14 -6.88
C ALA A 32 -12.84 5.54 -6.44
N ALA A 33 -13.03 5.96 -5.19
CA ALA A 33 -14.30 6.48 -4.70
C ALA A 33 -14.67 7.81 -5.38
N ILE A 34 -13.71 8.70 -5.60
CA ILE A 34 -13.94 9.94 -6.37
C ILE A 34 -14.34 9.63 -7.81
N LEU A 35 -13.67 8.67 -8.46
CA LEU A 35 -14.02 8.23 -9.82
C LEU A 35 -15.43 7.62 -9.89
N ALA A 36 -15.79 6.77 -8.93
CA ALA A 36 -17.07 6.08 -8.89
C ALA A 36 -18.24 6.99 -8.50
N PHE A 37 -18.10 7.75 -7.41
CA PHE A 37 -19.20 8.52 -6.81
C PHE A 37 -19.18 10.00 -7.18
N GLY A 38 -17.99 10.60 -7.33
CA GLY A 38 -17.85 12.03 -7.65
C GLY A 38 -18.00 12.31 -9.14
N LEU A 39 -17.33 11.51 -9.98
CA LEU A 39 -17.29 11.70 -11.43
C LEU A 39 -18.27 10.80 -12.20
N GLN A 40 -18.96 9.88 -11.50
CA GLN A 40 -19.87 8.89 -12.10
C GLN A 40 -19.24 8.16 -13.29
N ALA A 41 -17.93 7.93 -13.22
CA ALA A 41 -17.18 7.31 -14.30
C ALA A 41 -17.68 5.86 -14.52
N PRO A 42 -17.54 5.32 -15.73
CA PRO A 42 -17.91 3.93 -15.99
C PRO A 42 -17.20 3.00 -15.00
N MET A 43 -17.93 2.03 -14.45
CA MET A 43 -17.46 1.17 -13.36
C MET A 43 -16.15 0.43 -13.68
N ILE A 44 -15.86 0.19 -14.97
CA ILE A 44 -14.61 -0.39 -15.46
C ILE A 44 -13.38 0.45 -15.07
N TRP A 45 -13.50 1.78 -15.06
CA TRP A 45 -12.40 2.69 -14.74
C TRP A 45 -12.13 2.71 -13.24
N ALA A 46 -13.18 2.75 -12.42
CA ALA A 46 -13.04 2.66 -10.97
C ALA A 46 -12.45 1.31 -10.55
N ALA A 47 -12.91 0.21 -11.14
CA ALA A 47 -12.37 -1.13 -10.89
C ALA A 47 -10.90 -1.24 -11.33
N GLY A 48 -10.57 -0.73 -12.54
CA GLY A 48 -9.20 -0.70 -13.04
C GLY A 48 -8.26 0.14 -12.17
N ALA A 49 -8.71 1.30 -11.71
CA ALA A 49 -7.97 2.16 -10.80
C ALA A 49 -7.73 1.50 -9.44
N LEU A 50 -8.73 0.79 -8.91
CA LEU A 50 -8.60 0.09 -7.62
C LEU A 50 -7.62 -1.08 -7.72
N ILE A 51 -7.80 -1.96 -8.72
CA ILE A 51 -6.93 -3.13 -8.92
C ILE A 51 -5.51 -2.68 -9.26
N GLY A 52 -5.38 -1.78 -10.25
CA GLY A 52 -4.09 -1.25 -10.67
C GLY A 52 -3.37 -0.49 -9.55
N GLY A 53 -4.11 0.33 -8.80
CA GLY A 53 -3.58 1.05 -7.65
C GLY A 53 -3.10 0.11 -6.54
N CYS A 54 -3.87 -0.91 -6.18
CA CYS A 54 -3.46 -1.90 -5.18
C CYS A 54 -2.21 -2.68 -5.62
N VAL A 55 -2.14 -3.11 -6.89
CA VAL A 55 -0.97 -3.81 -7.43
C VAL A 55 0.26 -2.89 -7.45
N ALA A 56 0.08 -1.62 -7.83
CA ALA A 56 1.16 -0.64 -7.81
C ALA A 56 1.68 -0.41 -6.39
N VAL A 57 0.80 -0.22 -5.40
CA VAL A 57 1.19 -0.06 -3.99
C VAL A 57 1.95 -1.28 -3.50
N LEU A 58 1.48 -2.49 -3.80
CA LEU A 58 2.17 -3.73 -3.48
C LEU A 58 3.58 -3.78 -4.11
N ALA A 59 3.69 -3.46 -5.41
CA ALA A 59 4.97 -3.46 -6.10
C ALA A 59 5.95 -2.43 -5.49
N THR A 60 5.47 -1.23 -5.14
CA THR A 60 6.30 -0.22 -4.47
C THR A 60 6.76 -0.67 -3.09
N SER A 61 5.90 -1.36 -2.33
CA SER A 61 6.24 -1.94 -1.04
C SER A 61 7.34 -3.00 -1.17
N VAL A 62 7.19 -3.94 -2.11
CA VAL A 62 8.20 -5.00 -2.35
C VAL A 62 9.54 -4.40 -2.78
N ILE A 63 9.54 -3.41 -3.68
CA ILE A 63 10.77 -2.73 -4.14
C ILE A 63 11.43 -1.97 -2.98
N ARG A 64 10.64 -1.29 -2.14
CA ARG A 64 11.15 -0.53 -0.98
C ARG A 64 11.76 -1.46 0.07
N ALA A 65 11.08 -2.57 0.37
CA ALA A 65 11.59 -3.60 1.27
C ALA A 65 12.90 -4.23 0.74
N GLY A 66 13.01 -4.42 -0.58
CA GLY A 66 14.22 -4.94 -1.23
C GLY A 66 15.40 -3.97 -1.28
N ARG A 67 15.17 -2.65 -1.32
CA ARG A 67 16.24 -1.62 -1.30
C ARG A 67 16.77 -1.29 0.09
N THR A 68 16.04 -1.66 1.14
CA THR A 68 16.37 -1.31 2.53
C THR A 68 17.15 -2.43 3.24
N ARG A 69 17.31 -3.59 2.60
CA ARG A 69 18.25 -4.67 3.00
C ARG A 69 19.57 -4.53 2.26
#